data_AF-A0A191UWU1-F1
#
_entry.id   AF-A0A191UWU1-F1
#
_cell.length_a   1.000
_cell.length_b   1.000
_cell.length_c   1.000
_cell.angle_alpha   90.00
_cell.angle_beta   90.00
_cell.angle_gamma   90.00
#
_symmetry.space_group_name_H-M   'P 1'
#
loop_
_entity.id
_entity.type
_entity.pdbx_description
1 polymer ?
#
loop_
_entity_poly.entity_id
_entity_poly.type
_entity_poly.pdbx_seq_one_letter_code
_entity_poly.pdbx_strand_id
1 'polypeptide(L)'
;MVASPIDQESASQLDAVAGLSTGVEDPVSWDLLENTETGRRLMLRMGLDDAGIAITGVYVPGPGSVGIGELRSFPLAAIEAAVRSRRATAGASVQAAVMAGPGDPHEGPLGNPGGPDDQRFYARLALRYLRVAADSPRPATDLAKAEGVTPRTVQRWTSRARELGLLPPGRPGRSS
;
A
#
# COMPACT_ATOMS: atom_id res chain seq x y z
N MET A 1 -2.70 -10.82 -21.18
CA MET A 1 -1.70 -9.71 -21.23
C MET A 1 -0.74 -10.04 -22.35
N VAL A 2 -0.58 -9.12 -23.30
CA VAL A 2 0.30 -9.28 -24.46
C VAL A 2 1.28 -8.12 -24.45
N ALA A 3 2.56 -8.42 -24.61
CA ALA A 3 3.62 -7.43 -24.78
C ALA A 3 4.07 -7.47 -26.24
N SER A 4 4.03 -6.31 -26.90
CA SER A 4 4.48 -6.18 -28.29
C SER A 4 5.45 -5.00 -28.40
N PRO A 5 6.63 -5.18 -29.00
CA PRO A 5 7.52 -4.07 -29.29
C PRO A 5 6.86 -3.10 -30.27
N ILE A 6 7.05 -1.81 -30.07
CA ILE A 6 6.64 -0.78 -31.03
C ILE A 6 7.80 -0.45 -31.99
N ASP A 7 7.47 0.11 -33.15
CA ASP A 7 8.46 0.53 -34.12
C ASP A 7 9.32 1.71 -33.62
N GLN A 8 10.48 1.88 -34.23
CA GLN A 8 11.49 2.85 -33.80
C GLN A 8 11.07 4.31 -34.03
N GLU A 9 10.19 4.59 -35.00
CA GLU A 9 9.68 5.94 -35.26
C GLU A 9 8.71 6.36 -34.16
N SER A 10 7.76 5.48 -33.82
CA SER A 10 6.85 5.66 -32.68
C SER A 10 7.62 5.82 -31.36
N ALA A 11 8.67 5.03 -31.15
CA ALA A 11 9.52 5.10 -29.95
C ALA A 11 10.20 6.48 -29.83
N SER A 12 10.74 6.97 -30.94
CA SER A 12 11.41 8.28 -31.00
C SER A 12 10.45 9.44 -30.75
N GLN A 13 9.21 9.36 -31.26
CA GLN A 13 8.17 10.35 -30.98
C GLN A 13 7.76 10.35 -29.50
N LEU A 14 7.67 9.18 -28.87
CA LEU A 14 7.39 9.06 -27.44
C LEU A 14 8.51 9.62 -26.56
N ASP A 15 9.77 9.34 -26.89
CA ASP A 15 10.92 9.93 -26.18
C ASP A 15 10.91 11.47 -26.29
N ALA A 16 10.56 12.01 -27.46
CA ALA A 16 10.42 13.45 -27.68
C ALA A 16 9.27 14.08 -26.88
N VAL A 17 8.09 13.45 -26.86
CA VAL A 17 6.93 13.87 -26.05
C VAL A 17 7.25 13.80 -24.55
N ALA A 18 8.09 12.85 -24.16
CA ALA A 18 8.52 12.66 -22.78
C ALA A 18 9.68 13.56 -22.33
N GLY A 19 10.27 14.36 -23.23
CA GLY A 19 11.42 15.20 -22.93
C GLY A 19 12.68 14.41 -22.56
N LEU A 20 12.82 13.19 -23.09
CA LEU A 20 13.98 12.34 -22.87
C LEU A 20 15.03 12.59 -23.96
N SER A 21 16.25 12.94 -23.57
CA SER A 21 17.40 12.96 -24.47
C SER A 21 17.98 11.54 -24.61
N THR A 22 17.84 10.97 -25.80
CA THR A 22 18.49 9.72 -26.17
C THR A 22 19.96 9.98 -26.51
N GLY A 23 20.86 9.55 -25.64
CA GLY A 23 22.23 9.27 -26.07
C GLY A 23 22.21 8.04 -26.98
N VAL A 24 22.97 8.07 -28.06
CA VAL A 24 23.02 7.03 -29.12
C VAL A 24 23.47 5.64 -28.60
N GLU A 25 23.87 5.51 -27.33
CA GLU A 25 24.54 4.32 -26.80
C GLU A 25 23.70 3.40 -25.91
N ASP A 26 22.44 3.74 -25.61
CA ASP A 26 21.59 2.90 -24.73
C ASP A 26 20.51 2.19 -25.58
N PRO A 27 20.50 0.86 -25.70
CA PRO A 27 19.48 0.14 -26.46
C PRO A 27 18.16 0.15 -25.69
N VAL A 28 17.43 1.24 -25.83
CA VAL A 28 16.11 1.42 -25.22
C VAL A 28 15.01 0.91 -26.13
N SER A 29 14.20 -0.01 -25.60
CA SER A 29 13.02 -0.53 -26.27
C SER A 29 11.75 -0.04 -25.60
N TRP A 30 10.69 0.05 -26.39
CA TRP A 30 9.36 0.39 -25.92
C TRP A 30 8.42 -0.78 -26.17
N ASP A 31 7.81 -1.27 -25.10
CA ASP A 31 6.87 -2.38 -25.15
C ASP A 31 5.48 -1.90 -24.77
N LEU A 32 4.52 -2.13 -25.67
CA LEU A 32 3.10 -1.93 -25.38
C LEU A 32 2.55 -3.16 -24.66
N LEU A 33 2.07 -2.94 -23.45
CA LEU A 33 1.28 -3.89 -22.68
C LEU A 33 -0.20 -3.53 -22.78
N GLU A 34 -0.99 -4.48 -23.26
CA GLU A 34 -2.44 -4.37 -23.28
C GLU A 34 -3.08 -5.40 -22.32
N ASN A 35 -3.97 -4.90 -21.46
CA ASN A 35 -4.87 -5.74 -20.71
C ASN A 35 -6.08 -6.08 -21.60
N THR A 36 -6.12 -7.31 -22.08
CA THR A 36 -7.13 -7.82 -23.02
C THR A 36 -8.55 -7.84 -22.47
N GLU A 37 -8.73 -7.80 -21.16
CA GLU A 37 -10.06 -7.79 -20.52
C GLU A 37 -10.62 -6.38 -20.37
N THR A 38 -9.76 -5.39 -20.13
CA THR A 38 -10.16 -4.00 -19.82
C THR A 38 -9.86 -3.02 -20.95
N GLY A 39 -9.13 -3.44 -21.98
CA GLY A 39 -8.65 -2.59 -23.08
C GLY A 39 -7.62 -1.53 -22.65
N ARG A 40 -7.17 -1.55 -21.39
CA ARG A 40 -6.18 -0.59 -20.88
C ARG A 40 -4.81 -0.89 -21.45
N ARG A 41 -4.13 0.19 -21.85
CA ARG A 41 -2.81 0.17 -22.48
C ARG A 41 -1.79 0.85 -21.57
N LEU A 42 -0.56 0.35 -21.61
CA LEU A 42 0.60 0.84 -20.88
C LEU A 42 1.82 0.64 -21.78
N MET A 43 2.69 1.63 -21.86
CA MET A 43 3.95 1.52 -22.57
C MET A 43 5.09 1.51 -21.56
N LEU A 44 5.97 0.52 -21.65
CA LEU A 44 7.17 0.43 -20.83
C LEU A 44 8.38 0.76 -21.66
N ARG A 45 9.23 1.65 -21.15
CA ARG A 45 10.56 1.89 -21.67
C ARG A 45 11.52 1.01 -20.90
N MET A 46 12.19 0.11 -21.60
CA MET A 46 13.23 -0.76 -21.05
C MET A 46 14.58 -0.30 -21.57
N GLY A 47 15.60 -0.28 -20.71
CA GLY A 47 16.99 -0.02 -21.07
C GLY A 47 17.91 -0.98 -20.32
N LEU A 48 19.21 -0.72 -20.34
CA LEU A 48 20.19 -1.50 -19.58
C LEU A 48 20.72 -0.71 -18.38
N ASP A 49 20.93 -1.39 -17.27
CA ASP A 49 21.71 -0.91 -16.12
C ASP A 49 22.79 -1.94 -15.73
N ASP A 50 23.52 -1.67 -14.65
CA ASP A 50 24.58 -2.55 -14.14
C ASP A 50 24.09 -3.97 -13.77
N ALA A 51 22.78 -4.17 -13.59
CA ALA A 51 22.14 -5.43 -13.25
C ALA A 51 21.42 -6.11 -14.43
N GLY A 52 21.40 -5.50 -15.62
CA GLY A 52 20.79 -6.04 -16.83
C GLY A 52 19.63 -5.19 -17.34
N ILE A 53 18.49 -5.82 -17.67
CA ILE A 53 17.33 -5.10 -18.20
C ILE A 53 16.60 -4.35 -17.08
N ALA A 54 16.46 -3.03 -17.24
CA ALA A 54 15.77 -2.17 -16.29
C ALA A 54 14.62 -1.42 -16.96
N ILE A 55 13.52 -1.25 -16.22
CA ILE A 55 12.42 -0.36 -16.64
C ILE A 55 12.85 1.07 -16.33
N THR A 56 13.08 1.86 -17.36
CA THR A 56 13.57 3.24 -17.28
C THR A 56 12.47 4.28 -17.48
N GLY A 57 11.27 3.84 -17.88
CA GLY A 57 10.11 4.71 -18.05
C GLY A 57 8.81 3.94 -18.17
N VAL A 58 7.71 4.60 -17.82
CA VAL A 58 6.35 4.10 -18.03
C VAL A 58 5.54 5.23 -18.66
N TYR A 59 4.66 4.90 -19.60
CA TYR A 59 3.75 5.85 -20.20
C TYR A 59 2.36 5.23 -20.29
N VAL A 60 1.34 5.93 -19.79
CA VAL A 60 -0.05 5.46 -19.82
C VAL A 60 -0.82 6.33 -20.81
N PRO A 61 -1.20 5.85 -22.00
CA PRO A 61 -1.97 6.67 -22.95
C PRO A 61 -3.41 6.91 -22.47
N GLY A 62 -3.94 8.11 -22.72
CA GLY A 62 -5.35 8.49 -22.50
C GLY A 62 -5.55 9.68 -21.55
N PRO A 63 -6.80 10.15 -21.35
CA PRO A 63 -7.08 11.23 -20.40
C PRO A 63 -6.72 10.80 -18.97
N GLY A 64 -5.84 11.56 -18.32
CA GLY A 64 -5.20 11.16 -17.05
C GLY A 64 -3.87 10.41 -17.21
N SER A 65 -3.27 10.46 -18.39
CA SER A 65 -1.95 9.90 -18.70
C SER A 65 -0.87 10.45 -17.79
N VAL A 66 -0.14 9.57 -17.11
CA VAL A 66 1.08 9.93 -16.40
C VAL A 66 2.24 9.87 -17.39
N GLY A 67 2.86 11.03 -17.65
CA GLY A 67 4.03 11.13 -18.52
C GLY A 67 5.31 10.64 -17.83
N ILE A 68 6.33 10.27 -18.60
CA ILE A 68 7.62 9.82 -18.05
C ILE A 68 8.29 10.90 -17.20
N GLY A 69 8.22 12.16 -17.63
CA GLY A 69 8.72 13.30 -16.86
C GLY A 69 8.01 13.42 -15.50
N GLU A 70 6.71 13.13 -15.46
CA GLU A 70 5.97 13.12 -14.20
C GLU A 70 6.42 11.97 -13.32
N LEU A 71 6.62 10.75 -13.85
CA LEU A 71 7.12 9.58 -13.09
C LEU A 71 8.40 9.84 -12.31
N ARG A 72 9.31 10.66 -12.83
CA ARG A 72 10.53 11.06 -12.12
C ARG A 72 10.26 11.89 -10.88
N SER A 73 9.13 12.61 -10.86
CA SER A 73 8.66 13.36 -9.70
C SER A 73 7.77 12.52 -8.77
N PHE A 74 7.39 11.29 -9.16
CA PHE A 74 6.64 10.42 -8.26
C PHE A 74 7.54 10.01 -7.10
N PRO A 75 7.06 10.14 -5.85
CA PRO A 75 7.81 9.74 -4.68
C PRO A 75 7.74 8.22 -4.55
N LEU A 76 8.48 7.47 -5.38
CA LEU A 76 8.46 6.00 -5.43
C LEU A 76 8.67 5.39 -4.04
N ALA A 77 9.61 5.93 -3.26
CA ALA A 77 9.83 5.50 -1.88
C ALA A 77 8.58 5.68 -0.99
N ALA A 78 7.81 6.75 -1.18
CA ALA A 78 6.56 6.96 -0.45
C ALA A 78 5.45 6.01 -0.94
N ILE A 79 5.40 5.72 -2.24
CA ILE A 79 4.47 4.74 -2.81
C ILE A 79 4.78 3.34 -2.27
N GLU A 80 6.03 2.92 -2.28
CA GLU A 80 6.47 1.65 -1.70
C GLU A 80 6.15 1.58 -0.21
N ALA A 81 6.43 2.64 0.55
CA ALA A 81 6.09 2.71 1.97
C ALA A 81 4.57 2.60 2.19
N ALA A 82 3.77 3.24 1.35
CA ALA A 82 2.31 3.15 1.39
C ALA A 82 1.82 1.73 1.07
N VAL A 83 2.36 1.09 0.03
CA VAL A 83 2.05 -0.29 -0.36
C VAL A 83 2.42 -1.26 0.77
N ARG A 84 3.64 -1.14 1.33
CA ARG A 84 4.10 -1.96 2.46
C ARG A 84 3.20 -1.79 3.68
N SER A 85 2.85 -0.56 4.01
CA SER A 85 1.94 -0.24 5.12
C SER A 85 0.55 -0.85 4.93
N ARG A 86 0.01 -0.77 3.71
CA ARG A 86 -1.28 -1.38 3.34
C ARG A 86 -1.23 -2.90 3.46
N ARG A 87 -0.16 -3.54 2.96
CA ARG A 87 0.04 -4.99 3.05
C ARG A 87 0.15 -5.46 4.49
N ALA A 88 0.91 -4.74 5.33
CA ALA A 88 1.02 -5.04 6.75
C ALA A 88 -0.34 -4.92 7.47
N THR A 89 -1.10 -3.88 7.15
CA THR A 89 -2.45 -3.68 7.72
C THR A 89 -3.41 -4.79 7.30
N ALA A 90 -3.44 -5.16 6.01
CA ALA A 90 -4.27 -6.25 5.52
C ALA A 90 -3.90 -7.60 6.15
N GLY A 91 -2.61 -7.91 6.27
CA GLY A 91 -2.13 -9.12 6.94
C GLY A 91 -2.56 -9.18 8.41
N ALA A 92 -2.39 -8.08 9.15
CA ALA A 92 -2.83 -7.97 10.53
C ALA A 92 -4.36 -8.14 10.68
N SER A 93 -5.15 -7.53 9.79
CA SER A 93 -6.61 -7.69 9.78
C SER A 93 -7.04 -9.15 9.56
N VAL A 94 -6.43 -9.85 8.60
CA VAL A 94 -6.72 -11.26 8.33
C VAL A 94 -6.37 -12.12 9.55
N GLN A 95 -5.17 -11.93 10.11
CA GLN A 95 -4.73 -12.66 11.30
C GLN A 95 -5.67 -12.41 12.50
N ALA A 96 -6.07 -11.16 12.72
CA ALA A 96 -7.02 -10.81 13.78
C ALA A 96 -8.40 -11.42 13.53
N ALA A 97 -8.90 -11.42 12.29
CA ALA A 97 -10.19 -12.04 11.96
C ALA A 97 -10.19 -13.55 12.26
N VAL A 98 -9.11 -14.25 11.91
CA VAL A 98 -8.94 -15.67 12.23
C VAL A 98 -8.92 -15.90 13.75
N MET A 99 -8.16 -15.09 14.49
CA MET A 99 -8.00 -15.24 15.94
C MET A 99 -9.22 -14.82 16.76
N ALA A 100 -10.06 -13.93 16.24
CA ALA A 100 -11.31 -13.53 16.90
C ALA A 100 -12.32 -14.69 17.00
N GLY A 101 -12.19 -15.70 16.13
CA GLY A 101 -13.10 -16.83 16.04
C GLY A 101 -14.34 -16.53 15.19
N PRO A 102 -15.28 -17.49 15.09
CA PRO A 102 -16.51 -17.33 14.30
C PRO A 102 -17.46 -16.31 14.96
N GLY A 103 -18.00 -15.37 14.17
CA GLY A 103 -18.93 -14.31 14.60
C GLY A 103 -18.51 -12.92 14.14
N ASP A 104 -19.35 -11.90 14.35
CA ASP A 104 -18.96 -10.52 14.08
C ASP A 104 -18.08 -9.99 15.23
N PRO A 105 -16.78 -9.69 15.00
CA PRO A 105 -15.89 -9.17 16.03
C PRO A 105 -16.30 -7.79 16.55
N HIS A 106 -17.20 -7.09 15.86
CA HIS A 106 -17.76 -5.80 16.26
C HIS A 106 -19.03 -5.92 17.10
N GLU A 107 -19.59 -7.13 17.25
CA GLU A 107 -20.81 -7.34 18.01
C GLU A 107 -20.55 -7.38 19.53
N GLY A 108 -21.45 -6.77 20.30
CA GLY A 108 -21.39 -6.71 21.77
C GLY A 108 -20.26 -5.85 22.34
N PRO A 109 -20.21 -5.68 23.67
CA PRO A 109 -19.13 -4.95 24.33
C PRO A 109 -17.79 -5.70 24.19
N LEU A 110 -16.68 -4.97 24.04
CA LEU A 110 -15.35 -5.58 23.98
C LEU A 110 -14.98 -6.26 25.32
N GLY A 111 -15.42 -5.66 26.44
CA GLY A 111 -15.16 -6.15 27.78
C GLY A 111 -13.72 -5.88 28.24
N ASN A 112 -13.19 -6.79 29.07
CA ASN A 112 -11.80 -6.76 29.54
C ASN A 112 -11.08 -8.03 29.10
N PRO A 113 -9.75 -7.99 28.86
CA PRO A 113 -8.99 -9.20 28.56
C PRO A 113 -9.00 -10.15 29.75
N GLY A 114 -9.17 -11.45 29.50
CA GLY A 114 -9.04 -12.50 30.51
C GLY A 114 -7.60 -12.72 30.98
N GLY A 115 -6.61 -12.14 30.30
CA GLY A 115 -5.19 -12.20 30.62
C GLY A 115 -4.32 -11.53 29.56
N PRO A 116 -2.99 -11.46 29.78
CA PRO A 116 -2.06 -10.84 28.84
C PRO A 116 -1.98 -11.55 27.47
N ASP A 117 -2.45 -12.80 27.39
CA ASP A 117 -2.42 -13.64 26.19
C ASP A 117 -3.84 -13.99 25.68
N ASP A 118 -4.85 -13.22 26.07
CA ASP A 118 -6.22 -13.40 25.55
C ASP A 118 -6.29 -12.98 24.07
N GLN A 119 -5.89 -13.90 23.19
CA GLN A 119 -5.77 -13.66 21.76
C GLN A 119 -7.12 -13.26 21.14
N ARG A 120 -8.23 -13.83 21.61
CA ARG A 120 -9.58 -13.49 21.11
C ARG A 120 -9.96 -12.06 21.46
N PHE A 121 -9.69 -11.62 22.69
CA PHE A 121 -9.89 -10.23 23.07
C PHE A 121 -9.04 -9.28 22.21
N TYR A 122 -7.74 -9.53 22.12
CA TYR A 122 -6.83 -8.64 21.38
C TYR A 122 -7.09 -8.64 19.88
N ALA A 123 -7.61 -9.73 19.33
CA ALA A 123 -8.05 -9.83 17.94
C ALA A 123 -9.31 -8.98 17.68
N ARG A 124 -10.35 -9.09 18.53
CA ARG A 124 -11.54 -8.23 18.42
C ARG A 124 -11.21 -6.76 18.61
N LEU A 125 -10.35 -6.45 19.58
CA LEU A 125 -9.82 -5.11 19.79
C LEU A 125 -9.12 -4.58 18.53
N ALA A 126 -8.25 -5.38 17.91
CA ALA A 126 -7.50 -4.98 16.73
C ALA A 126 -8.42 -4.61 15.56
N LEU A 127 -9.44 -5.44 15.30
CA LEU A 127 -10.42 -5.19 14.23
C LEU A 127 -11.25 -3.93 14.51
N ARG A 128 -11.72 -3.74 15.74
CA ARG A 128 -12.41 -2.51 16.15
C ARG A 128 -11.52 -1.28 16.03
N TYR A 129 -10.27 -1.38 16.48
CA TYR A 129 -9.30 -0.29 16.39
C TYR A 129 -9.00 0.10 14.94
N LEU A 130 -8.79 -0.87 14.04
CA LEU A 130 -8.55 -0.61 12.62
C LEU A 130 -9.76 0.04 11.95
N ARG A 131 -10.99 -0.37 12.32
CA ARG A 131 -12.22 0.27 11.86
C ARG A 131 -12.30 1.73 12.31
N VAL A 132 -12.04 2.02 13.59
CA VAL A 132 -12.04 3.41 14.09
C VAL A 132 -10.91 4.23 13.47
N ALA A 133 -9.72 3.64 13.28
CA ALA A 133 -8.56 4.32 12.70
C ALA A 133 -8.71 4.66 11.21
N ALA A 134 -9.69 4.06 10.50
CA ALA A 134 -10.01 4.44 9.13
C ALA A 134 -10.63 5.84 9.07
N ASP A 135 -11.44 6.22 10.06
CA ASP A 135 -12.26 7.43 10.04
C ASP A 135 -11.87 8.45 11.13
N SER A 136 -10.99 8.07 12.07
CA SER A 136 -10.59 8.93 13.19
C SER A 136 -9.10 9.26 13.21
N PRO A 137 -8.72 10.54 13.41
CA PRO A 137 -7.35 10.92 13.68
C PRO A 137 -6.89 10.59 15.11
N ARG A 138 -7.80 10.17 16.00
CA ARG A 138 -7.54 9.85 17.41
C ARG A 138 -8.17 8.51 17.82
N PRO A 139 -7.82 7.41 17.13
CA PRO A 139 -8.57 6.16 17.23
C PRO A 139 -8.58 5.54 18.64
N ALA A 140 -7.51 5.72 19.41
CA ALA A 140 -7.46 5.22 20.78
C ALA A 140 -8.46 5.95 21.70
N THR A 141 -8.66 7.24 21.50
CA THR A 141 -9.61 8.06 22.28
C THR A 141 -11.04 7.72 21.90
N ASP A 142 -11.31 7.60 20.60
CA ASP A 142 -12.66 7.37 20.11
C ASP A 142 -13.13 5.93 20.41
N LEU A 143 -12.23 4.95 20.29
CA LEU A 143 -12.51 3.58 20.72
C LEU A 143 -12.72 3.50 22.24
N ALA A 144 -11.93 4.24 23.02
CA ALA A 144 -12.11 4.29 24.48
C ALA A 144 -13.49 4.85 24.87
N LYS A 145 -13.94 5.91 24.18
CA LYS A 145 -15.29 6.45 24.35
C LYS A 145 -16.38 5.45 23.97
N ALA A 146 -16.21 4.72 22.87
CA ALA A 146 -17.17 3.71 22.41
C ALA A 146 -17.28 2.53 23.39
N GLU A 147 -16.17 2.10 23.99
CA GLU A 147 -16.11 0.94 24.89
C GLU A 147 -16.25 1.32 26.39
N GLY A 148 -16.40 2.60 26.71
CA GLY A 148 -16.56 3.07 28.11
C GLY A 148 -15.31 2.90 28.98
N VAL A 149 -14.11 2.92 28.38
CA VAL A 149 -12.81 2.78 29.07
C VAL A 149 -11.95 4.03 28.92
N THR A 150 -10.80 4.08 29.61
CA THR A 150 -9.87 5.21 29.45
C THR A 150 -9.01 5.08 28.19
N PRO A 151 -8.61 6.19 27.53
CA PRO A 151 -7.69 6.15 26.39
C PRO A 151 -6.37 5.43 26.69
N ARG A 152 -5.86 5.59 27.92
CA ARG A 152 -4.65 4.89 28.40
C ARG A 152 -4.81 3.36 28.39
N THR A 153 -6.02 2.87 28.71
CA THR A 153 -6.33 1.42 28.68
C THR A 153 -6.29 0.90 27.25
N VAL A 154 -6.94 1.59 26.32
CA VAL A 154 -6.89 1.24 24.88
C VAL A 154 -5.47 1.32 24.33
N GLN A 155 -4.68 2.32 24.72
CA GLN A 155 -3.26 2.42 24.34
C GLN A 155 -2.45 1.20 24.82
N ARG A 156 -2.61 0.81 26.09
CA ARG A 156 -1.96 -0.39 26.63
C ARG A 156 -2.39 -1.65 25.89
N TRP A 157 -3.68 -1.81 25.63
CA TRP A 157 -4.19 -2.97 24.91
C TRP A 157 -3.73 -3.02 23.46
N THR A 158 -3.69 -1.88 22.76
CA THR A 158 -3.19 -1.79 21.38
C THR A 158 -1.68 -2.02 21.29
N SER A 159 -0.90 -1.62 22.31
CA SER A 159 0.52 -2.01 22.42
C SER A 159 0.64 -3.53 22.48
N ARG A 160 -0.14 -4.17 23.35
CA ARG A 160 -0.13 -5.63 23.48
C ARG A 160 -0.58 -6.33 22.18
N ALA A 161 -1.63 -5.83 21.53
CA ALA A 161 -2.07 -6.38 20.24
C ALA A 161 -1.01 -6.25 19.13
N ARG A 162 -0.16 -5.21 19.15
CA ARG A 162 0.99 -5.10 18.24
C ARG A 162 2.08 -6.12 18.56
N GLU A 163 2.40 -6.32 19.83
CA GLU A 163 3.35 -7.35 20.26
C GLU A 163 2.90 -8.75 19.84
N LEU A 164 1.58 -8.99 19.81
CA LEU A 164 0.97 -10.24 19.34
C LEU A 164 0.85 -10.33 17.81
N GLY A 165 1.29 -9.32 17.05
CA GLY A 165 1.20 -9.29 15.58
C GLY A 165 -0.22 -9.08 15.03
N LEU A 166 -1.18 -8.70 15.86
CA LEU A 166 -2.59 -8.50 15.51
C LEU A 166 -2.88 -7.07 15.02
N LEU A 167 -1.96 -6.14 15.26
CA LEU A 167 -1.97 -4.78 14.72
C LEU A 167 -0.65 -4.47 14.02
N PRO A 168 -0.66 -3.65 12.95
CA PRO A 168 0.58 -3.17 12.36
C PRO A 168 1.37 -2.33 13.39
N PRO A 169 2.71 -2.29 13.27
CA PRO A 169 3.55 -1.48 14.14
C PRO A 169 3.07 -0.02 14.12
N GLY A 170 3.19 0.65 15.27
CA GLY A 170 2.84 2.08 15.36
C GLY A 170 3.62 2.87 14.31
N ARG A 171 2.97 3.85 13.67
CA ARG A 171 3.71 4.79 12.82
C ARG A 171 4.78 5.44 13.70
N PRO A 172 6.07 5.43 13.30
CA PRO A 172 7.08 6.21 14.00
C PRO A 172 6.55 7.63 14.10
N GLY A 173 6.54 8.19 15.31
CA GLY A 173 6.28 9.61 15.48
C GLY A 173 7.24 10.35 14.57
N ARG A 174 6.72 11.28 13.76
CA ARG A 174 7.57 12.20 13.00
C ARG A 174 8.42 12.91 14.04
N SER A 175 9.68 12.50 14.19
CA SER A 175 10.68 13.25 14.94
C SER A 175 10.77 14.59 14.22
N SER A 176 10.22 15.62 14.86
CA SER A 176 10.44 17.02 14.53
C SER A 176 11.91 17.38 14.71
#